data_AF-A0A7W0ZTV5-F1
#
_entry.id   AF-A0A7W0ZTV5-F1
#
_cell.length_a   1.000
_cell.length_b   1.000
_cell.length_c   1.000
_cell.angle_alpha   90.00
_cell.angle_beta   90.00
_cell.angle_gamma   90.00
#
_symmetry.space_group_name_H-M   'P 1'
#
loop_
_entity.id
_entity.type
_entity.pdbx_description
1 polymer ?
#
loop_
_entity_poly.entity_id
_entity_poly.type
_entity_poly.pdbx_seq_one_letter_code
_entity_poly.pdbx_strand_id
1 'polypeptide(L)'
;MTDADGWALLEALRRRLDDQSAQGRKTQLQVTQLTESIGALVESQRRREKSLNLNSFVAYLIFTLLVGAGFYLLYRSRATELVDARDSAQRERDLAVRRADEAATKAAAREQADGRAWEVYQLLEAGKRGDAVGKLSTLADLPLSRTERAVLAARAHETQVMEVDSALKAAAAAFKAGRFAAVIAPLEAALVGEPAGARSSSMHYYLGVAYAKANDLVKAINHLQFAIVADGEHDDARFQLASALDRSGQYARARGEYDRFATAHPQSSLAVFAMRRSGTLARMPAVAPQRPVAAPAPPAAVSPAVAPSSPAPGGEAVPAAAPPKPAPAKPVRVWKPMPKKPAAAKPAPTTPTPTPTPGPATEPVPPAPKVMDFSAPDSPEP
;
A
#
# COMPACT_ATOMS: atom_id res chain seq x y z
N MET A 1 119.17 96.24 -27.05
CA MET A 1 119.11 94.99 -26.27
C MET A 1 118.91 93.87 -27.27
N THR A 2 119.75 92.84 -27.16
CA THR A 2 120.27 91.96 -28.22
C THR A 2 119.27 90.92 -28.73
N ASP A 3 119.41 90.51 -30.00
CA ASP A 3 118.54 89.53 -30.71
C ASP A 3 118.32 88.19 -29.98
N ALA A 4 119.20 87.82 -29.04
CA ALA A 4 119.09 86.61 -28.22
C ALA A 4 117.91 86.63 -27.22
N ASP A 5 117.60 87.79 -26.63
CA ASP A 5 116.51 87.91 -25.64
C ASP A 5 115.13 87.86 -26.32
N GLY A 6 115.05 88.36 -27.56
CA GLY A 6 113.85 88.25 -28.39
C GLY A 6 113.53 86.79 -28.77
N TRP A 7 114.56 85.99 -29.06
CA TRP A 7 114.41 84.58 -29.43
C TRP A 7 113.95 83.70 -28.26
N ALA A 8 114.49 83.93 -27.06
CA ALA A 8 114.09 83.20 -25.85
C ALA A 8 112.64 83.48 -25.45
N LEU A 9 112.18 84.73 -25.61
CA LEU A 9 110.80 85.13 -25.31
C LEU A 9 109.81 84.54 -26.32
N LEU A 10 110.18 84.48 -27.61
CA LEU A 10 109.41 83.80 -28.65
C LEU A 10 109.28 82.29 -28.41
N GLU A 11 110.36 81.62 -28.02
CA GLU A 11 110.35 80.18 -27.73
C GLU A 11 109.53 79.85 -26.46
N ALA A 12 109.58 80.70 -25.43
CA ALA A 12 108.75 80.57 -24.24
C ALA A 12 107.24 80.78 -24.55
N LEU A 13 106.90 81.76 -25.39
CA LEU A 13 105.54 81.96 -25.88
C LEU A 13 105.06 80.76 -26.71
N ARG A 14 105.91 80.22 -27.58
CA ARG A 14 105.61 79.02 -28.38
C ARG A 14 105.31 77.81 -27.50
N ARG A 15 106.16 77.50 -26.52
CA ARG A 15 105.94 76.38 -25.59
C ARG A 15 104.66 76.54 -24.77
N ARG A 16 104.36 77.76 -24.31
CA ARG A 16 103.10 78.05 -23.60
C ARG A 16 101.89 77.88 -24.52
N LEU A 17 101.99 78.27 -25.78
CA LEU A 17 100.96 78.05 -26.80
C LEU A 17 100.77 76.55 -27.08
N ASP A 18 101.86 75.78 -27.17
CA ASP A 18 101.83 74.34 -27.37
C ASP A 18 101.23 73.61 -26.16
N ASP A 19 101.60 73.98 -24.93
CA ASP A 19 101.02 73.45 -23.69
C ASP A 19 99.54 73.81 -23.57
N GLN A 20 99.15 75.04 -23.90
CA GLN A 20 97.74 75.43 -23.97
C GLN A 20 96.99 74.67 -25.06
N SER A 21 97.61 74.39 -26.21
CA SER A 21 97.02 73.57 -27.28
C SER A 21 96.86 72.10 -26.85
N ALA A 22 97.80 71.57 -26.05
CA ALA A 22 97.78 70.21 -25.56
C ALA A 22 96.76 70.04 -24.43
N GLN A 23 96.68 71.03 -23.52
CA GLN A 23 95.62 71.11 -22.52
C GLN A 23 94.25 71.28 -23.19
N GLY A 24 94.13 72.16 -24.19
CA GLY A 24 92.92 72.33 -24.99
C GLY A 24 92.48 71.05 -25.70
N ARG A 25 93.43 70.28 -26.27
CA ARG A 25 93.14 68.97 -26.87
C ARG A 25 92.69 67.94 -25.82
N LYS A 26 93.31 67.91 -24.63
CA LYS A 26 92.93 67.01 -23.54
C LYS A 26 91.55 67.33 -22.99
N THR A 27 91.24 68.61 -22.74
CA THR A 27 89.92 69.03 -22.27
C THR A 27 88.86 68.74 -23.33
N GLN A 28 89.16 68.99 -24.61
CA GLN A 28 88.27 68.64 -25.71
C GLN A 28 87.99 67.14 -25.75
N LEU A 29 89.01 66.27 -25.64
CA LEU A 29 88.83 64.82 -25.59
C LEU A 29 88.00 64.37 -24.37
N GLN A 30 88.23 64.94 -23.19
CA GLN A 30 87.45 64.64 -21.99
C GLN A 30 85.98 65.08 -22.14
N VAL A 31 85.73 66.24 -22.74
CA VAL A 31 84.38 66.71 -23.06
C VAL A 31 83.70 65.77 -24.06
N THR A 32 84.42 65.31 -25.08
CA THR A 32 83.90 64.32 -26.04
C THR A 32 83.56 62.99 -25.37
N GLN A 33 84.44 62.47 -24.51
CA GLN A 33 84.19 61.24 -23.74
C GLN A 33 83.02 61.40 -22.76
N LEU A 34 82.91 62.56 -22.11
CA LEU A 34 81.77 62.85 -21.24
C LEU A 34 80.48 62.88 -22.05
N THR A 35 80.49 63.50 -23.24
CA THR A 35 79.33 63.54 -24.13
C THR A 35 78.92 62.13 -24.59
N GLU A 36 79.88 61.29 -24.94
CA GLU A 36 79.64 59.89 -25.34
C GLU A 36 79.10 59.05 -24.18
N SER A 37 79.65 59.19 -22.98
CA SER A 37 79.17 58.48 -21.78
C SER A 37 77.78 58.94 -21.33
N ILE A 38 77.47 60.24 -21.44
CA ILE A 38 76.12 60.77 -21.21
C ILE A 38 75.16 60.21 -22.27
N GLY A 39 75.58 60.16 -23.55
CA GLY A 39 74.80 59.56 -24.62
C GLY A 39 74.47 58.10 -24.36
N ALA A 40 75.48 57.29 -23.99
CA ALA A 40 75.30 55.89 -23.64
C ALA A 40 74.40 55.69 -22.41
N LEU A 41 74.52 56.56 -21.39
CA LEU A 41 73.66 56.54 -20.21
C LEU A 41 72.20 56.84 -20.58
N VAL A 42 71.96 57.88 -21.38
CA VAL A 42 70.61 58.26 -21.85
C VAL A 42 69.98 57.15 -22.70
N GLU A 43 70.74 56.52 -23.59
CA GLU A 43 70.23 55.37 -24.34
C GLU A 43 69.89 54.18 -23.44
N SER A 44 70.72 53.89 -22.45
CA SER A 44 70.46 52.82 -21.48
C SER A 44 69.21 53.09 -20.63
N GLN A 45 69.01 54.35 -20.20
CA GLN A 45 67.81 54.79 -19.49
C GLN A 45 66.57 54.67 -20.38
N ARG A 46 66.63 55.13 -21.64
CA ARG A 46 65.50 55.03 -22.57
C ARG A 46 65.11 53.58 -22.86
N ARG A 47 66.08 52.65 -22.94
CA ARG A 47 65.79 51.21 -23.08
C ARG A 47 65.15 50.64 -21.81
N ARG A 48 65.64 51.03 -20.63
CA ARG A 48 65.04 50.63 -19.34
C ARG A 48 63.62 51.15 -19.19
N GLU A 49 63.37 52.43 -19.45
CA GLU A 49 62.03 53.02 -19.41
C GLU A 49 61.07 52.32 -20.38
N LYS A 50 61.50 52.03 -21.63
CA LYS A 50 60.69 51.24 -22.57
C LYS A 50 60.41 49.82 -22.05
N SER A 51 61.40 49.15 -21.44
CA SER A 51 61.20 47.82 -20.86
C SER A 51 60.28 47.83 -19.65
N LEU A 52 60.36 48.87 -18.81
CA LEU A 52 59.48 49.05 -17.65
C LEU A 52 58.06 49.36 -18.12
N ASN A 53 57.88 50.27 -19.07
CA ASN A 53 56.56 50.58 -19.64
C ASN A 53 55.94 49.36 -20.34
N LEU A 54 56.74 48.56 -21.06
CA LEU A 54 56.27 47.32 -21.67
C LEU A 54 55.88 46.29 -20.61
N ASN A 55 56.71 46.10 -19.57
CA ASN A 55 56.40 45.19 -18.47
C ASN A 55 55.16 45.63 -17.69
N SER A 56 55.01 46.93 -17.43
CA SER A 56 53.82 47.50 -16.78
C SER A 56 52.57 47.35 -17.65
N PHE A 57 52.67 47.55 -18.97
CA PHE A 57 51.57 47.33 -19.90
C PHE A 57 51.11 45.86 -19.91
N VAL A 58 52.07 44.93 -19.99
CA VAL A 58 51.79 43.49 -19.89
C VAL A 58 51.19 43.14 -18.52
N ALA A 59 51.68 43.75 -17.44
CA ALA A 59 51.14 43.54 -16.10
C ALA A 59 49.69 44.04 -15.98
N TYR A 60 49.34 45.21 -16.52
CA TYR A 60 47.96 45.70 -16.56
C TYR A 60 47.05 44.82 -17.42
N LEU A 61 47.56 44.30 -18.54
CA LEU A 61 46.81 43.39 -19.41
C LEU A 61 46.53 42.05 -18.70
N ILE A 62 47.51 41.49 -18.00
CA ILE A 62 47.32 40.29 -17.17
C ILE A 62 46.37 40.57 -16.02
N PHE A 63 46.53 41.70 -15.32
CA PHE A 63 45.68 42.09 -14.19
C PHE A 63 44.22 42.25 -14.61
N THR A 64 43.95 42.93 -15.73
CA THR A 64 42.59 43.08 -16.27
C THR A 64 41.98 41.75 -16.69
N LEU A 65 42.76 40.85 -17.31
CA LEU A 65 42.31 39.49 -17.63
C LEU A 65 42.01 38.68 -16.38
N LEU A 66 42.84 38.78 -15.33
CA LEU A 66 42.60 38.08 -14.06
C LEU A 66 41.34 38.59 -13.35
N VAL A 67 41.14 39.91 -13.31
CA VAL A 67 39.94 40.52 -12.74
C VAL A 67 38.70 40.11 -13.56
N GLY A 68 38.77 40.17 -14.89
CA GLY A 68 37.69 39.73 -15.77
C GLY A 68 37.36 38.25 -15.61
N ALA A 69 38.38 37.39 -15.53
CA ALA A 69 38.21 35.96 -15.27
C ALA A 69 37.60 35.70 -13.89
N GLY A 70 38.04 36.43 -12.85
CA GLY A 70 37.47 36.35 -11.51
C GLY A 70 35.98 36.72 -11.48
N PHE A 71 35.61 37.84 -12.10
CA PHE A 71 34.21 38.24 -12.24
C PHE A 71 33.38 37.24 -13.05
N TYR A 72 33.93 36.71 -14.15
CA TYR A 72 33.27 35.70 -14.96
C TYR A 72 33.03 34.40 -14.18
N LEU A 73 34.00 33.95 -13.39
CA LEU A 73 33.84 32.77 -12.52
C LEU A 73 32.77 32.99 -11.44
N LEU A 74 32.76 34.16 -10.79
CA LEU A 74 31.73 34.51 -9.82
C LEU A 74 30.33 34.58 -10.45
N TYR A 75 30.21 35.21 -11.62
CA TYR A 75 28.95 35.26 -12.36
C TYR A 75 28.46 33.86 -12.75
N ARG A 76 29.36 33.02 -13.29
CA ARG A 76 29.04 31.64 -13.65
C ARG A 76 28.60 30.82 -12.44
N SER A 77 29.31 30.93 -11.31
CA SER A 77 28.97 30.26 -10.06
C SER A 77 27.58 30.66 -9.56
N ARG A 78 27.29 31.97 -9.54
CA ARG A 78 25.96 32.51 -9.17
C ARG A 78 24.86 32.06 -10.13
N ALA A 79 25.15 32.05 -11.43
CA ALA A 79 24.20 31.61 -12.44
C ALA A 79 23.85 30.13 -12.29
N THR A 80 24.84 29.26 -12.04
CA THR A 80 24.59 27.83 -11.79
C THR A 80 23.80 27.62 -10.50
N GLU A 81 24.13 28.33 -9.43
CA GLU A 81 23.43 28.22 -8.14
C GLU A 81 21.95 28.64 -8.26
N LEU A 82 21.66 29.71 -9.02
CA LEU A 82 20.29 30.15 -9.30
C LEU A 82 19.52 29.14 -10.16
N VAL A 83 20.16 28.53 -11.14
CA VAL A 83 19.54 27.47 -11.96
C VAL A 83 19.26 26.25 -11.11
N ASP A 84 20.20 25.80 -10.29
CA ASP A 84 20.02 24.65 -9.41
C ASP A 84 18.91 24.88 -8.37
N ALA A 85 18.82 26.09 -7.81
CA ALA A 85 17.76 26.49 -6.88
C ALA A 85 16.39 26.58 -7.55
N ARG A 86 16.32 27.07 -8.79
CA ARG A 86 15.08 27.05 -9.60
C ARG A 86 14.66 25.60 -9.86
N ASP A 87 15.60 24.76 -10.28
CA ASP A 87 15.33 23.38 -10.64
C ASP A 87 14.92 22.54 -9.43
N SER A 88 15.49 22.79 -8.25
CA SER A 88 15.03 22.16 -7.00
C SER A 88 13.61 22.60 -6.63
N ALA A 89 13.31 23.90 -6.69
CA ALA A 89 11.98 24.42 -6.43
C ALA A 89 10.93 23.87 -7.43
N GLN A 90 11.30 23.72 -8.71
CA GLN A 90 10.45 23.08 -9.71
C GLN A 90 10.20 21.60 -9.39
N ARG A 91 11.25 20.84 -9.03
CA ARG A 91 11.10 19.44 -8.62
C ARG A 91 10.19 19.28 -7.40
N GLU A 92 10.33 20.15 -6.39
CA GLU A 92 9.48 20.12 -5.19
C GLU A 92 8.02 20.42 -5.53
N ARG A 93 7.77 21.44 -6.36
CA ARG A 93 6.44 21.74 -6.88
C ARG A 93 5.86 20.55 -7.63
N ASP A 94 6.61 19.93 -8.54
CA ASP A 94 6.13 18.81 -9.34
C ASP A 94 5.81 17.58 -8.46
N LEU A 95 6.61 17.33 -7.43
CA LEU A 95 6.32 16.30 -6.43
C LEU A 95 5.06 16.63 -5.62
N ALA A 96 4.86 17.90 -5.24
CA ALA A 96 3.66 18.33 -4.53
C ALA A 96 2.41 18.18 -5.40
N VAL A 97 2.48 18.53 -6.69
CA VAL A 97 1.39 18.35 -7.66
C VAL A 97 1.05 16.87 -7.81
N ARG A 98 2.04 15.99 -8.00
CA ARG A 98 1.79 14.53 -8.09
C ARG A 98 1.12 13.97 -6.84
N ARG A 99 1.56 14.38 -5.65
CA ARG A 99 0.93 13.96 -4.39
C ARG A 99 -0.52 14.47 -4.29
N ALA A 100 -0.78 15.69 -4.75
CA ALA A 100 -2.13 16.24 -4.81
C ALA A 100 -3.01 15.47 -5.80
N ASP A 101 -2.50 15.13 -6.99
CA ASP A 101 -3.22 14.34 -7.99
C ASP A 101 -3.51 12.91 -7.50
N GLU A 102 -2.53 12.26 -6.86
CA GLU A 102 -2.71 10.95 -6.23
C GLU A 102 -3.72 11.00 -5.08
N ALA A 103 -3.74 12.08 -4.28
CA ALA A 103 -4.72 12.27 -3.22
C ALA A 103 -6.12 12.53 -3.81
N ALA A 104 -6.23 13.35 -4.85
CA ALA A 104 -7.48 13.66 -5.53
C ALA A 104 -8.10 12.42 -6.19
N THR A 105 -7.30 11.61 -6.87
CA THR A 105 -7.76 10.35 -7.47
C THR A 105 -8.24 9.35 -6.42
N LYS A 106 -7.53 9.23 -5.29
CA LYS A 106 -7.97 8.41 -4.14
C LYS A 106 -9.26 8.94 -3.51
N ALA A 107 -9.40 10.26 -3.39
CA ALA A 107 -10.62 10.88 -2.85
C ALA A 107 -11.81 10.66 -3.78
N ALA A 108 -11.65 10.86 -5.09
CA ALA A 108 -12.70 10.60 -6.08
C ALA A 108 -13.12 9.12 -6.10
N ALA A 109 -12.17 8.18 -5.96
CA ALA A 109 -12.48 6.76 -5.86
C ALA A 109 -13.28 6.41 -4.59
N ARG A 110 -13.01 7.10 -3.47
CA ARG A 110 -13.80 6.95 -2.23
C ARG A 110 -15.20 7.52 -2.41
N GLU A 111 -15.34 8.73 -2.93
CA GLU A 111 -16.65 9.36 -3.15
C GLU A 111 -17.55 8.52 -4.08
N GLN A 112 -16.97 7.90 -5.13
CA GLN A 112 -17.70 6.95 -5.97
C GLN A 112 -18.10 5.68 -5.22
N ALA A 113 -17.25 5.17 -4.33
CA ALA A 113 -17.58 4.03 -3.48
C ALA A 113 -18.70 4.37 -2.49
N ASP A 114 -18.64 5.55 -1.87
CA ASP A 114 -19.63 6.06 -0.91
C ASP A 114 -21.00 6.23 -1.59
N GLY A 115 -21.03 6.79 -2.80
CA GLY A 115 -22.26 6.92 -3.59
C GLY A 115 -22.91 5.57 -3.91
N ARG A 116 -22.12 4.56 -4.31
CA ARG A 116 -22.64 3.21 -4.55
C ARG A 116 -23.04 2.50 -3.27
N ALA A 117 -22.32 2.71 -2.17
CA ALA A 117 -22.68 2.18 -0.86
C ALA A 117 -24.02 2.75 -0.38
N TRP A 118 -24.24 4.04 -0.60
CA TRP A 118 -25.49 4.73 -0.31
C TRP A 118 -26.67 4.17 -1.12
N GLU A 119 -26.48 3.87 -2.42
CA GLU A 119 -27.52 3.20 -3.21
C GLU A 119 -27.91 1.84 -2.63
N VAL A 120 -26.94 1.03 -2.19
CA VAL A 120 -27.22 -0.27 -1.57
C VAL A 120 -27.92 -0.09 -0.24
N TYR A 121 -27.53 0.90 0.56
CA TYR A 121 -28.21 1.25 1.80
C TYR A 121 -29.69 1.60 1.55
N GLN A 122 -29.98 2.43 0.55
CA GLN A 122 -31.36 2.77 0.18
C GLN A 122 -32.16 1.56 -0.30
N LEU A 123 -31.54 0.63 -1.05
CA LEU A 123 -32.22 -0.60 -1.47
C LEU A 123 -32.55 -1.52 -0.29
N LEU A 124 -31.66 -1.59 0.70
CA LEU A 124 -31.91 -2.33 1.94
C LEU A 124 -33.02 -1.66 2.77
N GLU A 125 -33.07 -0.33 2.80
CA GLU A 125 -34.15 0.43 3.45
C GLU A 125 -35.50 0.24 2.74
N ALA A 126 -35.50 0.20 1.40
CA ALA A 126 -36.66 -0.07 0.57
C ALA A 126 -37.09 -1.56 0.56
N GLY A 127 -36.36 -2.45 1.25
CA GLY A 127 -36.67 -3.88 1.32
C GLY A 127 -36.39 -4.67 0.04
N LYS A 128 -35.68 -4.10 -0.95
CA LYS A 128 -35.36 -4.74 -2.25
C LYS A 128 -34.08 -5.58 -2.15
N ARG A 129 -34.16 -6.67 -1.40
CA ARG A 129 -32.99 -7.49 -1.04
C ARG A 129 -32.33 -8.19 -2.22
N GLY A 130 -33.11 -8.69 -3.19
CA GLY A 130 -32.56 -9.36 -4.38
C GLY A 130 -31.59 -8.47 -5.16
N ASP A 131 -31.99 -7.20 -5.36
CA ASP A 131 -31.16 -6.19 -6.02
C ASP A 131 -29.98 -5.77 -5.13
N ALA A 132 -30.22 -5.65 -3.82
CA ALA A 132 -29.20 -5.27 -2.85
C ALA A 132 -28.07 -6.31 -2.74
N VAL A 133 -28.37 -7.61 -2.73
CA VAL A 133 -27.34 -8.68 -2.64
C VAL A 133 -26.46 -8.69 -3.88
N GLY A 134 -27.06 -8.53 -5.08
CA GLY A 134 -26.31 -8.42 -6.32
C GLY A 134 -25.34 -7.23 -6.29
N LYS A 135 -25.83 -6.05 -5.92
CA LYS A 135 -25.00 -4.85 -5.81
C LYS A 135 -23.99 -4.91 -4.66
N LEU A 136 -24.31 -5.55 -3.54
CA LEU A 136 -23.42 -5.69 -2.38
C LEU A 136 -22.18 -6.53 -2.73
N SER A 137 -22.32 -7.54 -3.59
CA SER A 137 -21.16 -8.30 -4.07
C SER A 137 -20.19 -7.43 -4.89
N THR A 138 -20.71 -6.49 -5.69
CA THR A 138 -19.88 -5.55 -6.48
C THR A 138 -19.18 -4.49 -5.62
N LEU A 139 -19.65 -4.28 -4.38
CA LEU A 139 -19.03 -3.35 -3.43
C LEU A 139 -17.89 -3.97 -2.63
N ALA A 140 -17.76 -5.31 -2.61
CA ALA A 140 -16.74 -5.98 -1.81
C ALA A 140 -15.31 -5.56 -2.19
N ASP A 141 -15.08 -5.28 -3.47
CA ASP A 141 -13.76 -4.92 -4.02
C ASP A 141 -13.45 -3.42 -3.95
N LEU A 142 -14.43 -2.58 -3.56
CA LEU A 142 -14.24 -1.13 -3.52
C LEU A 142 -13.58 -0.66 -2.20
N PRO A 143 -12.91 0.51 -2.23
CA PRO A 143 -12.24 1.07 -1.05
C PRO A 143 -13.25 1.74 -0.10
N LEU A 144 -14.20 0.97 0.44
CA LEU A 144 -15.13 1.45 1.46
C LEU A 144 -14.44 1.67 2.81
N SER A 145 -14.98 2.60 3.59
CA SER A 145 -14.61 2.80 4.97
C SER A 145 -14.92 1.56 5.82
N ARG A 146 -14.16 1.37 6.90
CA ARG A 146 -14.42 0.30 7.88
C ARG A 146 -15.82 0.42 8.49
N THR A 147 -16.30 1.66 8.69
CA THR A 147 -17.61 1.94 9.26
C THR A 147 -18.73 1.59 8.28
N GLU A 148 -18.62 1.97 7.02
CA GLU A 148 -19.61 1.64 5.98
C GLU A 148 -19.78 0.13 5.82
N ARG A 149 -18.68 -0.62 5.75
CA ARG A 149 -18.75 -2.08 5.67
C ARG A 149 -19.48 -2.67 6.88
N ALA A 150 -19.19 -2.17 8.08
CA ALA A 150 -19.85 -2.64 9.30
C ALA A 150 -21.36 -2.31 9.30
N VAL A 151 -21.74 -1.10 8.90
CA VAL A 151 -23.15 -0.67 8.83
C VAL A 151 -23.91 -1.46 7.78
N LEU A 152 -23.35 -1.64 6.58
CA LEU A 152 -23.97 -2.43 5.52
C LEU A 152 -24.12 -3.90 5.92
N ALA A 153 -23.10 -4.49 6.53
CA ALA A 153 -23.17 -5.87 7.02
C ALA A 153 -24.21 -6.02 8.14
N ALA A 154 -24.23 -5.11 9.11
CA ALA A 154 -25.23 -5.10 10.18
C ALA A 154 -26.65 -4.96 9.62
N ARG A 155 -26.86 -4.07 8.65
CA ARG A 155 -28.17 -3.84 8.05
C ARG A 155 -28.61 -5.00 7.13
N ALA A 156 -27.69 -5.59 6.38
CA ALA A 156 -27.96 -6.79 5.59
C ALA A 156 -28.37 -7.97 6.49
N HIS A 157 -27.74 -8.10 7.65
CA HIS A 157 -28.12 -9.09 8.66
C HIS A 157 -29.48 -8.76 9.31
N GLU A 158 -29.74 -7.50 9.66
CA GLU A 158 -31.02 -7.10 10.26
C GLU A 158 -32.19 -7.33 9.30
N THR A 159 -32.05 -6.94 8.04
CA THR A 159 -33.06 -7.20 6.99
C THR A 159 -33.29 -8.70 6.79
N GLN A 160 -32.22 -9.51 6.86
CA GLN A 160 -32.32 -10.96 6.83
C GLN A 160 -33.14 -11.52 8.00
N VAL A 161 -32.82 -11.08 9.21
CA VAL A 161 -33.51 -11.50 10.42
C VAL A 161 -34.99 -11.13 10.36
N MET A 162 -35.31 -9.92 9.91
CA MET A 162 -36.69 -9.44 9.76
C MET A 162 -37.48 -10.23 8.72
N GLU A 163 -36.85 -10.59 7.60
CA GLU A 163 -37.46 -11.43 6.56
C GLU A 163 -37.78 -12.82 7.08
N VAL A 164 -36.82 -13.45 7.75
CA VAL A 164 -36.98 -14.75 8.40
C VAL A 164 -38.11 -14.71 9.45
N ASP A 165 -38.15 -13.65 10.27
CA ASP A 165 -39.21 -13.43 11.25
C ASP A 165 -40.58 -13.27 10.59
N SER A 166 -40.64 -12.54 9.48
CA SER A 166 -41.89 -12.35 8.73
C SER A 166 -42.37 -13.68 8.10
N ALA A 167 -41.45 -14.48 7.56
CA ALA A 167 -41.74 -15.79 6.99
C ALA A 167 -42.23 -16.76 8.08
N LEU A 168 -41.63 -16.71 9.27
CA LEU A 168 -42.05 -17.53 10.40
C LEU A 168 -43.44 -17.13 10.93
N LYS A 169 -43.73 -15.82 11.02
CA LYS A 169 -45.07 -15.32 11.38
C LYS A 169 -46.12 -15.70 10.35
N ALA A 170 -45.79 -15.56 9.06
CA ALA A 170 -46.66 -15.97 7.97
C ALA A 170 -46.91 -17.49 7.97
N ALA A 171 -45.87 -18.28 8.25
CA ALA A 171 -45.98 -19.71 8.46
C ALA A 171 -46.94 -20.04 9.60
N ALA A 172 -46.75 -19.45 10.79
CA ALA A 172 -47.64 -19.67 11.93
C ALA A 172 -49.11 -19.30 11.62
N ALA A 173 -49.35 -18.20 10.89
CA ALA A 173 -50.69 -17.81 10.45
C ALA A 173 -51.30 -18.80 9.43
N ALA A 174 -50.51 -19.23 8.44
CA ALA A 174 -50.93 -20.21 7.45
C ALA A 174 -51.22 -21.59 8.07
N PHE A 175 -50.49 -21.95 9.12
CA PHE A 175 -50.73 -23.16 9.92
C PHE A 175 -52.06 -23.12 10.66
N LYS A 176 -52.41 -21.98 11.27
CA LYS A 176 -53.74 -21.77 11.88
C LYS A 176 -54.85 -21.84 10.82
N ALA A 177 -54.58 -21.38 9.61
CA ALA A 177 -55.50 -21.45 8.48
C ALA A 177 -55.54 -22.83 7.76
N GLY A 178 -54.73 -23.80 8.18
CA GLY A 178 -54.66 -25.14 7.57
C GLY A 178 -53.98 -25.20 6.20
N ARG A 179 -53.30 -24.13 5.77
CA ARG A 179 -52.65 -24.04 4.44
C ARG A 179 -51.18 -24.49 4.52
N PHE A 180 -50.97 -25.78 4.73
CA PHE A 180 -49.62 -26.33 4.98
C PHE A 180 -48.70 -26.33 3.74
N ALA A 181 -49.24 -26.60 2.55
CA ALA A 181 -48.43 -26.71 1.33
C ALA A 181 -47.78 -25.38 0.89
N ALA A 182 -48.46 -24.25 1.10
CA ALA A 182 -47.99 -22.93 0.70
C ALA A 182 -46.80 -22.42 1.54
N VAL A 183 -46.52 -23.06 2.67
CA VAL A 183 -45.50 -22.62 3.64
C VAL A 183 -44.14 -23.27 3.38
N ILE A 184 -44.11 -24.39 2.65
CA ILE A 184 -42.88 -25.18 2.43
C ILE A 184 -41.82 -24.35 1.71
N ALA A 185 -42.12 -23.83 0.52
CA ALA A 185 -41.17 -23.05 -0.28
C ALA A 185 -40.61 -21.80 0.44
N PRO A 186 -41.42 -20.91 1.06
CA PRO A 186 -40.89 -19.73 1.74
C PRO A 186 -40.06 -20.07 2.99
N LEU A 187 -40.41 -21.13 3.73
CA LEU A 187 -39.59 -21.57 4.88
C LEU A 187 -38.29 -22.23 4.45
N GLU A 188 -38.26 -22.98 3.35
CA GLU A 188 -37.02 -23.53 2.80
C GLU A 188 -36.07 -22.42 2.35
N ALA A 189 -36.59 -21.39 1.68
CA ALA A 189 -35.80 -20.21 1.32
C ALA A 189 -35.25 -19.48 2.55
N ALA A 190 -36.06 -19.31 3.60
CA ALA A 190 -35.64 -18.69 4.85
C ALA A 190 -34.55 -19.51 5.57
N LEU A 191 -34.65 -20.84 5.55
CA LEU A 191 -33.70 -21.76 6.17
C LEU A 191 -32.33 -21.75 5.44
N VAL A 192 -32.30 -21.57 4.13
CA VAL A 192 -31.04 -21.39 3.38
C VAL A 192 -30.30 -20.12 3.83
N GLY A 193 -31.04 -19.07 4.18
CA GLY A 193 -30.47 -17.83 4.72
C GLY A 193 -29.88 -18.00 6.12
N GLU A 194 -30.65 -18.57 7.05
CA GLU A 194 -30.20 -18.85 8.42
C GLU A 194 -30.27 -20.34 8.78
N PRO A 195 -29.25 -21.15 8.42
CA PRO A 195 -29.28 -22.59 8.68
C PRO A 195 -29.18 -22.95 10.17
N ALA A 196 -28.54 -22.12 11.00
CA ALA A 196 -28.22 -22.43 12.40
C ALA A 196 -28.57 -21.29 13.39
N GLY A 197 -29.63 -20.52 13.11
CA GLY A 197 -30.12 -19.46 14.00
C GLY A 197 -31.05 -19.97 15.11
N ALA A 198 -31.33 -19.12 16.12
CA ALA A 198 -32.29 -19.41 17.20
C ALA A 198 -33.70 -19.78 16.67
N ARG A 199 -34.04 -19.31 15.45
CA ARG A 199 -35.32 -19.57 14.77
C ARG A 199 -35.32 -20.82 13.91
N SER A 200 -34.15 -21.43 13.68
CA SER A 200 -34.00 -22.63 12.84
C SER A 200 -34.84 -23.78 13.38
N SER A 201 -34.89 -23.94 14.71
CA SER A 201 -35.73 -24.94 15.37
C SER A 201 -37.22 -24.80 15.03
N SER A 202 -37.76 -23.58 15.13
CA SER A 202 -39.15 -23.26 14.79
C SER A 202 -39.43 -23.47 13.31
N MET A 203 -38.52 -23.07 12.42
CA MET A 203 -38.66 -23.29 10.97
C MET A 203 -38.67 -24.78 10.62
N HIS A 204 -37.78 -25.56 11.23
CA HIS A 204 -37.75 -27.01 11.08
C HIS A 204 -39.02 -27.68 11.62
N TYR A 205 -39.59 -27.19 12.73
CA TYR A 205 -40.88 -27.67 13.23
C TYR A 205 -42.00 -27.45 12.21
N TYR A 206 -42.18 -26.20 11.74
CA TYR A 206 -43.21 -25.89 10.75
C TYR A 206 -43.00 -26.65 9.43
N LEU A 207 -41.76 -26.75 8.91
CA LEU A 207 -41.47 -27.56 7.73
C LEU A 207 -41.81 -29.04 7.95
N GLY A 208 -41.43 -29.58 9.11
CA GLY A 208 -41.69 -30.96 9.49
C GLY A 208 -43.17 -31.33 9.50
N VAL A 209 -43.99 -30.48 10.13
CA VAL A 209 -45.45 -30.68 10.15
C VAL A 209 -46.07 -30.45 8.76
N ALA A 210 -45.60 -29.46 8.00
CA ALA A 210 -46.09 -29.21 6.64
C ALA A 210 -45.83 -30.41 5.72
N TYR A 211 -44.62 -30.98 5.78
CA TYR A 211 -44.25 -32.18 5.04
C TYR A 211 -45.04 -33.41 5.47
N ALA A 212 -45.31 -33.56 6.78
CA ALA A 212 -46.17 -34.64 7.27
C ALA A 212 -47.59 -34.53 6.67
N LYS A 213 -48.14 -33.32 6.56
CA LYS A 213 -49.45 -33.08 5.93
C LYS A 213 -49.42 -33.28 4.41
N ALA A 214 -48.30 -32.98 3.77
CA ALA A 214 -48.05 -33.27 2.34
C ALA A 214 -47.76 -34.76 2.05
N ASN A 215 -47.73 -35.61 3.08
CA ASN A 215 -47.44 -37.05 3.00
C ASN A 215 -46.00 -37.40 2.59
N ASP A 216 -45.08 -36.43 2.58
CA ASP A 216 -43.63 -36.68 2.47
C ASP A 216 -43.06 -36.95 3.88
N LEU A 217 -43.28 -38.19 4.33
CA LEU A 217 -42.95 -38.60 5.70
C LEU A 217 -41.44 -38.64 5.97
N VAL A 218 -40.62 -38.87 4.94
CA VAL A 218 -39.16 -38.93 5.08
C VAL A 218 -38.61 -37.55 5.43
N LYS A 219 -38.99 -36.52 4.66
CA LYS A 219 -38.58 -35.14 4.95
C LYS A 219 -39.17 -34.64 6.27
N ALA A 220 -40.42 -35.00 6.56
CA ALA A 220 -41.07 -34.64 7.82
C ALA A 220 -40.28 -35.14 9.04
N ILE A 221 -39.89 -36.42 9.03
CA ILE A 221 -39.12 -37.04 10.11
C ILE A 221 -37.76 -36.34 10.30
N ASN A 222 -37.06 -36.01 9.22
CA ASN A 222 -35.77 -35.35 9.28
C ASN A 222 -35.89 -33.94 9.89
N HIS A 223 -36.80 -33.12 9.39
CA HIS A 223 -36.98 -31.76 9.91
C HIS A 223 -37.48 -31.74 11.35
N LEU A 224 -38.37 -32.65 11.74
CA LEU A 224 -38.83 -32.76 13.13
C LEU A 224 -37.72 -33.22 14.09
N GLN A 225 -36.79 -34.08 13.63
CA GLN A 225 -35.61 -34.43 14.43
C GLN A 225 -34.71 -33.22 14.66
N PHE A 226 -34.45 -32.41 13.62
CA PHE A 226 -33.68 -31.18 13.77
C PHE A 226 -34.34 -30.18 14.73
N ALA A 227 -35.66 -30.03 14.67
CA ALA A 227 -36.40 -29.17 15.60
C ALA A 227 -36.25 -29.61 17.07
N ILE A 228 -36.20 -30.92 17.34
CA ILE A 228 -36.01 -31.44 18.70
C ILE A 228 -34.56 -31.25 19.18
N VAL A 229 -33.58 -31.45 18.30
CA VAL A 229 -32.16 -31.27 18.66
C VAL A 229 -31.81 -29.82 18.93
N ALA A 230 -32.42 -28.89 18.18
CA ALA A 230 -32.21 -27.46 18.32
C ALA A 230 -32.99 -26.82 19.50
N ASP A 231 -33.59 -27.64 20.38
CA ASP A 231 -34.31 -27.24 21.59
C ASP A 231 -35.29 -26.07 21.37
N GLY A 232 -36.24 -26.27 20.45
CA GLY A 232 -37.28 -25.27 20.17
C GLY A 232 -38.40 -25.31 21.20
N GLU A 233 -39.06 -24.17 21.44
CA GLU A 233 -40.25 -23.99 22.30
C GLU A 233 -41.50 -24.82 21.90
N HIS A 234 -41.35 -25.79 21.01
CA HIS A 234 -42.44 -26.60 20.48
C HIS A 234 -42.49 -27.93 21.21
N ASP A 235 -43.15 -27.96 22.38
CA ASP A 235 -43.43 -29.18 23.15
C ASP A 235 -44.05 -30.28 22.28
N ASP A 236 -44.88 -29.88 21.31
CA ASP A 236 -45.57 -30.75 20.37
C ASP A 236 -44.65 -31.36 19.29
N ALA A 237 -43.42 -30.87 19.10
CA ALA A 237 -42.51 -31.35 18.05
C ALA A 237 -42.24 -32.86 18.15
N ARG A 238 -42.06 -33.35 19.38
CA ARG A 238 -41.82 -34.78 19.65
C ARG A 238 -43.05 -35.63 19.37
N PHE A 239 -44.25 -35.11 19.65
CA PHE A 239 -45.51 -35.75 19.29
C PHE A 239 -45.69 -35.84 17.77
N GLN A 240 -45.40 -34.75 17.04
CA GLN A 240 -45.49 -34.72 15.59
C GLN A 240 -44.48 -35.69 14.94
N LEU A 241 -43.27 -35.79 15.50
CA LEU A 241 -42.27 -36.79 15.04
C LEU A 241 -42.80 -38.21 15.21
N ALA A 242 -43.36 -38.52 16.38
CA ALA A 242 -43.93 -39.83 16.66
C ALA A 242 -45.08 -40.15 15.70
N SER A 243 -45.94 -39.17 15.40
CA SER A 243 -47.03 -39.32 14.42
C SER A 243 -46.54 -39.54 12.98
N ALA A 244 -45.49 -38.82 12.57
CA ALA A 244 -44.88 -39.02 11.25
C ALA A 244 -44.22 -40.41 11.14
N LEU A 245 -43.54 -40.87 12.21
CA LEU A 245 -42.94 -42.21 12.27
C LEU A 245 -44.00 -43.32 12.21
N ASP A 246 -45.11 -43.16 12.94
CA ASP A 246 -46.25 -44.09 12.93
C ASP A 246 -46.86 -44.21 11.52
N ARG A 247 -47.13 -43.07 10.86
CA ARG A 247 -47.60 -43.05 9.47
C ARG A 247 -46.60 -43.65 8.48
N SER A 248 -45.31 -43.59 8.79
CA SER A 248 -44.26 -44.17 7.94
C SER A 248 -44.06 -45.67 8.15
N GLY A 249 -44.79 -46.27 9.10
CA GLY A 249 -44.67 -47.68 9.46
C GLY A 249 -43.51 -48.00 10.42
N GLN A 250 -42.76 -47.00 10.88
CA GLN A 250 -41.64 -47.15 11.83
C GLN A 250 -42.16 -47.25 13.28
N TYR A 251 -43.04 -48.23 13.54
CA TYR A 251 -43.81 -48.32 14.78
C TYR A 251 -42.94 -48.39 16.05
N ALA A 252 -41.79 -49.08 16.00
CA ALA A 252 -40.89 -49.19 17.15
C ALA A 252 -40.28 -47.83 17.55
N ARG A 253 -39.87 -47.02 16.57
CA ARG A 253 -39.34 -45.67 16.81
C ARG A 253 -40.46 -44.71 17.21
N ALA A 254 -41.62 -44.80 16.56
CA ALA A 254 -42.80 -44.01 16.89
C ALA A 254 -43.21 -44.20 18.36
N ARG A 255 -43.23 -45.45 18.83
CA ARG A 255 -43.52 -45.79 20.23
C ARG A 255 -42.57 -45.08 21.19
N GLY A 256 -41.26 -45.18 20.95
CA GLY A 256 -40.25 -44.55 21.81
C GLY A 256 -40.42 -43.04 21.92
N GLU A 257 -40.77 -42.36 20.81
CA GLU A 257 -41.00 -40.91 20.84
C GLU A 257 -42.35 -40.53 21.49
N TYR A 258 -43.41 -41.34 21.31
CA TYR A 258 -44.67 -41.14 22.03
C TYR A 258 -44.52 -41.31 23.54
N ASP A 259 -43.78 -42.32 23.98
CA ASP A 259 -43.50 -42.56 25.41
C ASP A 259 -42.72 -41.39 26.00
N ARG A 260 -41.66 -40.92 25.32
CA ARG A 260 -40.86 -39.77 25.74
C ARG A 260 -41.68 -38.48 25.83
N PHE A 261 -42.56 -38.22 24.85
CA PHE A 261 -43.46 -37.07 24.88
C PHE A 261 -44.43 -37.15 26.06
N ALA A 262 -45.05 -38.31 26.29
CA ALA A 262 -46.00 -38.51 27.38
C ALA A 262 -45.36 -38.39 28.76
N THR A 263 -44.09 -38.81 28.92
CA THR A 263 -43.34 -38.61 30.17
C THR A 263 -42.90 -37.17 30.38
N ALA A 264 -42.57 -36.45 29.31
CA ALA A 264 -42.10 -35.06 29.40
C ALA A 264 -43.26 -34.08 29.66
N HIS A 265 -44.43 -34.30 29.04
CA HIS A 265 -45.59 -33.40 29.15
C HIS A 265 -46.85 -34.14 29.64
N PRO A 266 -46.85 -34.69 30.87
CA PRO A 266 -47.95 -35.53 31.38
C PRO A 266 -49.29 -34.79 31.51
N GLN A 267 -49.28 -33.45 31.57
CA GLN A 267 -50.47 -32.61 31.66
C GLN A 267 -51.03 -32.18 30.29
N SER A 268 -50.33 -32.47 29.18
CA SER A 268 -50.82 -32.15 27.84
C SER A 268 -51.99 -33.05 27.45
N SER A 269 -53.02 -32.48 26.81
CA SER A 269 -54.15 -33.26 26.27
C SER A 269 -53.68 -34.31 25.24
N LEU A 270 -52.57 -34.04 24.55
CA LEU A 270 -51.97 -34.95 23.58
C LEU A 270 -51.24 -36.13 24.26
N ALA A 271 -50.88 -36.03 25.54
CA ALA A 271 -50.15 -37.08 26.24
C ALA A 271 -50.99 -38.34 26.43
N VAL A 272 -52.28 -38.18 26.73
CA VAL A 272 -53.23 -39.32 26.82
C VAL A 272 -53.36 -40.03 25.47
N PHE A 273 -53.39 -39.27 24.37
CA PHE A 273 -53.39 -39.84 23.02
C PHE A 273 -52.09 -40.58 22.74
N ALA A 274 -50.94 -39.97 23.05
CA ALA A 274 -49.61 -40.55 22.86
C ALA A 274 -49.46 -41.88 23.61
N MET A 275 -49.86 -41.94 24.89
CA MET A 275 -49.82 -43.17 25.68
C MET A 275 -50.70 -44.27 25.08
N ARG A 276 -51.95 -43.93 24.72
CA ARG A 276 -52.87 -44.88 24.11
C ARG A 276 -52.32 -45.42 22.78
N ARG A 277 -51.81 -44.52 21.94
CA ARG A 277 -51.24 -44.90 20.64
C ARG A 277 -49.98 -45.76 20.82
N SER A 278 -49.06 -45.38 21.70
CA SER A 278 -47.89 -46.17 22.08
C SER A 278 -48.26 -47.61 22.49
N GLY A 279 -49.28 -47.77 23.33
CA GLY A 279 -49.79 -49.10 23.74
C GLY A 279 -50.37 -49.94 22.59
N THR A 280 -50.97 -49.30 21.58
CA THR A 280 -51.42 -50.01 20.36
C THR A 280 -50.26 -50.38 19.45
N LEU A 281 -49.27 -49.49 19.29
CA LEU A 281 -48.07 -49.73 18.49
C LEU A 281 -47.20 -50.85 19.08
N ALA A 282 -47.24 -51.05 20.41
CA ALA A 282 -46.60 -52.15 21.11
C ALA A 282 -47.05 -53.54 20.62
N ARG A 283 -48.27 -53.63 20.06
CA ARG A 283 -48.87 -54.88 19.57
C ARG A 283 -48.69 -55.08 18.07
N MET A 284 -48.15 -54.09 17.36
CA MET A 284 -47.91 -54.17 15.91
C MET A 284 -46.54 -54.82 15.62
N PRO A 285 -46.43 -55.63 14.56
CA PRO A 285 -45.14 -56.20 14.17
C PRO A 285 -44.19 -55.08 13.77
N ALA A 286 -42.94 -55.15 14.25
CA ALA A 286 -41.90 -54.23 13.84
C ALA A 286 -41.61 -54.43 12.35
N VAL A 287 -42.09 -53.54 11.50
CA VAL A 287 -41.71 -53.51 10.09
C VAL A 287 -40.24 -53.08 10.04
N ALA A 288 -39.40 -53.87 9.36
CA ALA A 288 -37.97 -53.60 9.21
C ALA A 288 -37.76 -52.17 8.66
N PRO A 289 -36.78 -51.41 9.16
CA PRO A 289 -36.54 -50.05 8.71
C PRO A 289 -36.29 -50.06 7.20
N GLN A 290 -37.04 -49.23 6.46
CA GLN A 290 -36.65 -48.93 5.08
C GLN A 290 -35.23 -48.37 5.13
N ARG A 291 -34.33 -48.96 4.34
CA ARG A 291 -32.92 -48.55 4.25
C ARG A 291 -32.87 -47.02 4.09
N PRO A 292 -32.07 -46.30 4.92
CA PRO A 292 -31.86 -44.88 4.69
C PRO A 292 -31.28 -44.72 3.28
N VAL A 293 -31.95 -43.93 2.44
CA VAL A 293 -31.32 -43.41 1.22
C VAL A 293 -30.11 -42.63 1.72
N ALA A 294 -28.93 -43.03 1.23
CA ALA A 294 -27.64 -42.57 1.69
C ALA A 294 -27.58 -41.04 1.86
N ALA A 295 -27.01 -40.60 2.98
CA ALA A 295 -26.52 -39.24 3.12
C ALA A 295 -25.58 -38.92 1.93
N PRO A 296 -25.61 -37.71 1.34
CA PRO A 296 -24.64 -37.34 0.34
C PRO A 296 -23.24 -37.43 0.96
N ALA A 297 -22.40 -38.26 0.34
CA ALA A 297 -21.04 -38.48 0.80
C ALA A 297 -20.26 -37.16 0.85
N PRO A 298 -19.42 -36.93 1.89
CA PRO A 298 -18.48 -35.82 1.88
C PRO A 298 -17.50 -35.98 0.70
N PRO A 299 -17.05 -34.89 0.05
CA PRO A 299 -16.13 -34.98 -1.08
C PRO A 299 -14.82 -35.64 -0.63
N ALA A 300 -14.48 -36.74 -1.30
CA ALA A 300 -13.30 -37.54 -1.00
C ALA A 300 -12.04 -36.67 -1.11
N ALA A 301 -11.30 -36.60 -0.01
CA ALA A 301 -9.94 -36.12 0.05
C ALA A 301 -9.05 -36.98 -0.88
N VAL A 302 -8.43 -36.33 -1.85
CA VAL A 302 -7.43 -36.95 -2.73
C VAL A 302 -6.05 -36.72 -2.11
N SER A 303 -5.34 -37.80 -1.78
CA SER A 303 -3.86 -37.98 -1.85
C SER A 303 -3.40 -39.14 -0.94
N PRO A 304 -2.21 -39.74 -1.15
CA PRO A 304 -1.54 -40.12 -2.40
C PRO A 304 -1.11 -41.61 -2.37
N ALA A 305 -1.01 -42.27 -3.53
CA ALA A 305 -0.46 -43.62 -3.63
C ALA A 305 0.97 -43.60 -4.19
N VAL A 306 1.87 -44.27 -3.47
CA VAL A 306 3.30 -44.45 -3.72
C VAL A 306 3.54 -45.52 -4.79
N ALA A 307 4.66 -45.36 -5.51
CA ALA A 307 5.17 -46.11 -6.66
C ALA A 307 5.34 -47.64 -6.52
N PRO A 308 5.58 -48.32 -7.65
CA PRO A 308 6.84 -49.06 -7.73
C PRO A 308 7.63 -48.86 -9.05
N SER A 309 8.88 -49.29 -8.96
CA SER A 309 10.11 -49.04 -9.73
C SER A 309 10.25 -49.71 -11.12
N SER A 310 11.14 -49.10 -11.92
CA SER A 310 11.65 -49.50 -13.25
C SER A 310 12.17 -50.94 -13.39
N PRO A 311 12.32 -51.41 -14.65
CA PRO A 311 13.68 -51.62 -15.17
C PRO A 311 13.88 -51.11 -16.64
N ALA A 312 15.14 -50.98 -17.05
CA ALA A 312 15.64 -50.62 -18.38
C ALA A 312 16.73 -51.64 -18.81
N PRO A 313 17.39 -51.57 -20.00
CA PRO A 313 16.97 -51.18 -21.36
C PRO A 313 17.40 -52.22 -22.45
N GLY A 314 17.02 -52.03 -23.72
CA GLY A 314 17.73 -52.61 -24.88
C GLY A 314 16.93 -52.71 -26.19
N GLY A 315 17.56 -52.35 -27.31
CA GLY A 315 17.15 -52.82 -28.66
C GLY A 315 16.92 -51.72 -29.72
N GLU A 316 17.83 -51.65 -30.68
CA GLU A 316 17.96 -50.71 -31.81
C GLU A 316 16.90 -50.83 -32.92
N ALA A 317 16.75 -49.77 -33.72
CA ALA A 317 16.90 -49.83 -35.19
C ALA A 317 16.89 -48.42 -35.85
N VAL A 318 17.97 -48.10 -36.58
CA VAL A 318 18.08 -47.06 -37.63
C VAL A 318 18.35 -47.82 -38.95
N PRO A 319 18.00 -47.30 -40.15
CA PRO A 319 19.08 -46.67 -40.94
C PRO A 319 18.62 -45.56 -41.92
N ALA A 320 19.49 -44.58 -42.17
CA ALA A 320 19.93 -44.15 -43.51
C ALA A 320 21.02 -43.07 -43.39
N ALA A 321 22.08 -43.19 -44.19
CA ALA A 321 23.40 -42.61 -43.98
C ALA A 321 23.84 -41.56 -45.04
N ALA A 322 24.60 -40.56 -44.55
CA ALA A 322 25.81 -39.91 -45.12
C ALA A 322 25.70 -38.97 -46.37
N PRO A 323 26.69 -38.06 -46.66
CA PRO A 323 28.02 -37.83 -46.04
C PRO A 323 28.38 -36.33 -45.70
N PRO A 324 29.59 -36.02 -45.16
CA PRO A 324 29.89 -34.77 -44.41
C PRO A 324 31.05 -33.84 -44.91
N LYS A 325 31.16 -32.68 -44.22
CA LYS A 325 32.28 -31.68 -44.04
C LYS A 325 32.38 -30.48 -45.02
N PRO A 326 32.99 -29.31 -44.64
CA PRO A 326 33.81 -29.00 -43.45
C PRO A 326 33.47 -27.70 -42.66
N ALA A 327 34.00 -27.59 -41.43
CA ALA A 327 34.19 -26.35 -40.63
C ALA A 327 35.50 -25.64 -41.08
N PRO A 328 35.90 -24.39 -40.66
CA PRO A 328 35.66 -23.76 -39.35
C PRO A 328 35.57 -22.20 -39.29
N ALA A 329 35.17 -21.64 -38.14
CA ALA A 329 35.78 -20.43 -37.55
C ALA A 329 35.36 -20.23 -36.08
N LYS A 330 36.34 -20.05 -35.19
CA LYS A 330 36.19 -19.71 -33.76
C LYS A 330 35.95 -18.19 -33.60
N PRO A 331 35.37 -17.75 -32.47
CA PRO A 331 35.98 -16.59 -31.81
C PRO A 331 36.23 -16.78 -30.31
N VAL A 332 37.51 -16.56 -29.97
CA VAL A 332 38.07 -15.79 -28.85
C VAL A 332 37.35 -15.87 -27.49
N ARG A 333 38.00 -16.56 -26.54
CA ARG A 333 37.74 -16.47 -25.10
C ARG A 333 38.22 -15.11 -24.58
N VAL A 334 37.28 -14.30 -24.09
CA VAL A 334 37.56 -13.13 -23.26
C VAL A 334 37.95 -13.60 -21.85
N TRP A 335 39.10 -13.15 -21.37
CA TRP A 335 39.63 -13.41 -20.04
C TRP A 335 38.75 -12.77 -18.95
N LYS A 336 38.50 -13.52 -17.87
CA LYS A 336 37.80 -13.07 -16.66
C LYS A 336 38.83 -13.05 -15.52
N PRO A 337 39.11 -11.90 -14.86
CA PRO A 337 40.13 -11.85 -13.82
C PRO A 337 39.65 -12.49 -12.50
N MET A 338 40.58 -13.16 -11.81
CA MET A 338 40.39 -13.87 -10.54
C MET A 338 39.97 -12.96 -9.36
N PRO A 339 39.25 -13.50 -8.36
CA PRO A 339 38.90 -12.76 -7.14
C PRO A 339 40.11 -12.59 -6.21
N LYS A 340 40.34 -11.37 -5.73
CA LYS A 340 41.34 -11.07 -4.70
C LYS A 340 40.87 -11.54 -3.32
N LYS A 341 41.80 -12.12 -2.54
CA LYS A 341 41.63 -12.51 -1.12
C LYS A 341 41.08 -11.36 -0.25
N PRO A 342 40.29 -11.65 0.80
CA PRO A 342 39.77 -10.62 1.70
C PRO A 342 40.90 -10.07 2.58
N ALA A 343 41.10 -8.75 2.52
CA ALA A 343 41.95 -8.02 3.45
C ALA A 343 41.19 -7.79 4.78
N ALA A 344 41.94 -7.87 5.87
CA ALA A 344 41.47 -7.79 7.25
C ALA A 344 40.56 -6.56 7.55
N ALA A 345 39.49 -6.82 8.29
CA ALA A 345 38.60 -5.82 8.85
C ALA A 345 39.35 -4.89 9.81
N LYS A 346 39.29 -3.58 9.55
CA LYS A 346 39.56 -2.53 10.54
C LYS A 346 38.23 -2.20 11.26
N PRO A 347 38.24 -1.95 12.57
CA PRO A 347 37.02 -1.66 13.33
C PRO A 347 36.41 -0.32 12.91
N ALA A 348 35.09 -0.28 12.88
CA ALA A 348 34.27 0.87 12.50
C ALA A 348 34.51 2.09 13.42
N PRO A 349 34.42 3.33 12.90
CA PRO A 349 34.34 4.51 13.77
C PRO A 349 32.99 4.51 14.49
N THR A 350 33.05 4.60 15.81
CA THR A 350 31.93 4.83 16.71
C THR A 350 31.18 6.10 16.31
N THR A 351 29.90 5.96 15.96
CA THR A 351 28.94 7.06 15.90
C THR A 351 28.86 7.75 17.26
N PRO A 352 29.03 9.07 17.37
CA PRO A 352 28.68 9.78 18.60
C PRO A 352 27.15 9.80 18.76
N THR A 353 26.72 9.43 19.96
CA THR A 353 25.35 9.53 20.48
C THR A 353 24.79 10.95 20.25
N PRO A 354 23.55 11.14 19.78
CA PRO A 354 22.95 12.46 19.71
C PRO A 354 22.68 12.98 21.13
N THR A 355 23.29 14.11 21.47
CA THR A 355 22.95 14.95 22.62
C THR A 355 21.47 15.38 22.52
N PRO A 356 20.66 15.31 23.58
CA PRO A 356 19.30 15.81 23.55
C PRO A 356 19.32 17.33 23.40
N THR A 357 18.72 17.84 22.32
CA THR A 357 18.45 19.26 22.13
C THR A 357 17.34 19.67 23.10
N PRO A 358 17.47 20.80 23.83
CA PRO A 358 16.39 21.30 24.68
C PRO A 358 15.22 21.73 23.79
N GLY A 359 14.01 21.30 24.17
CA GLY A 359 12.77 21.61 23.44
C GLY A 359 12.49 23.11 23.36
N PRO A 360 11.67 23.55 22.40
CA PRO A 360 11.27 24.94 22.27
C PRO A 360 10.52 25.40 23.52
N ALA A 361 10.86 26.60 23.98
CA ALA A 361 10.26 27.28 25.11
C ALA A 361 8.73 27.32 25.00
N THR A 362 8.07 26.88 26.06
CA THR A 362 6.65 26.99 26.30
C THR A 362 6.26 28.47 26.37
N GLU A 363 5.57 28.98 25.36
CA GLU A 363 4.81 30.22 25.51
C GLU A 363 3.59 29.95 26.42
N PRO A 364 3.23 30.90 27.30
CA PRO A 364 2.12 30.72 28.23
C PRO A 364 0.76 30.77 27.51
N VAL A 365 -0.04 29.75 27.79
CA VAL A 365 -1.46 29.60 27.42
C VAL A 365 -2.27 30.84 27.87
N PRO A 366 -3.07 31.48 27.00
CA PRO A 366 -4.02 32.50 27.43
C PRO A 366 -5.16 31.86 28.24
N PRO A 367 -5.63 32.48 29.35
CA PRO A 367 -6.67 31.89 30.18
C PRO A 367 -8.02 31.84 29.45
N ALA A 368 -8.73 30.73 29.64
CA ALA A 368 -10.09 30.50 29.15
C ALA A 368 -11.08 31.58 29.65
N PRO A 369 -12.11 31.93 28.87
CA PRO A 369 -13.14 32.87 29.31
C PRO A 369 -13.95 32.28 30.47
N LYS A 370 -14.08 33.06 31.54
CA LYS A 370 -14.95 32.76 32.69
C LYS A 370 -16.39 32.63 32.23
N VAL A 371 -16.98 31.47 32.52
CA VAL A 371 -18.42 31.26 32.57
C VAL A 371 -18.95 32.14 33.72
N MET A 372 -19.74 33.16 33.37
CA MET A 372 -20.53 33.92 34.34
C MET A 372 -21.91 33.28 34.36
N ASP A 373 -22.15 32.42 35.34
CA ASP A 373 -23.49 32.16 35.86
C ASP A 373 -23.98 33.45 36.52
N PHE A 374 -25.04 34.05 35.99
CA PHE A 374 -25.90 34.93 36.78
C PHE A 374 -27.36 34.73 36.39
N SER A 375 -28.13 34.47 37.44
CA SER A 375 -29.55 34.16 37.54
C SER A 375 -30.51 35.02 36.72
N ALA A 376 -31.64 34.40 36.41
CA ALA A 376 -32.92 35.01 36.04
C ALA A 376 -33.32 36.19 36.94
N PRO A 377 -34.23 37.05 36.44
CA PRO A 377 -35.53 37.02 37.10
C PRO A 377 -36.74 37.13 36.15
N ASP A 378 -37.79 36.47 36.64
CA ASP A 378 -39.23 36.63 36.45
C ASP A 378 -39.79 37.71 35.52
N SER A 379 -40.71 37.23 34.67
CA SER A 379 -41.84 37.98 34.13
C SER A 379 -42.71 38.57 35.24
N PRO A 380 -43.45 39.65 34.94
CA PRO A 380 -44.88 39.54 35.16
C PRO A 380 -45.70 40.06 33.97
N GLU A 381 -46.77 39.30 33.69
CA GLU A 381 -48.03 39.71 33.07
C GLU A 381 -48.62 40.97 33.76
N PRO A 382 -49.50 41.74 33.10
CA PRO A 382 -50.82 41.28 32.62
C PRO A 382 -51.18 41.56 31.17
#